data_AF-W2K1X9-F1
#
_entry.id   AF-W2K1X9-F1
#
_cell.length_a   1.000
_cell.length_b   1.000
_cell.length_c   1.000
_cell.angle_alpha   90.00
_cell.angle_beta   90.00
_cell.angle_gamma   90.00
#
_symmetry.space_group_name_H-M   'P 1'
#
loop_
_entity.id
_entity.type
_entity.pdbx_description
1 polymer ?
#
loop_
_entity_poly.entity_id
_entity_poly.type
_entity_poly.pdbx_seq_one_letter_code
_entity_poly.pdbx_strand_id
1 'polypeptide(L)'
;MYDVVHVDEKWFYEDVNKRSCLVFEDETPLQRSQRSKNHTPKTMFLAVVARPRWDPHRKKEWNGKVGLWPLTEKYKALRRSKYRARGEECIRNIDSINQEVYKGHLLDHVIPAIKLKWPRRKR
;
A
#
# COMPACT_ATOMS: atom_id res chain seq x y z
N MET A 1 -11.10 23.15 -10.88
CA MET A 1 -9.86 22.72 -10.18
C MET A 1 -10.10 21.71 -9.04
N TYR A 2 -11.34 21.34 -8.69
CA TYR A 2 -11.61 20.33 -7.64
C TYR A 2 -11.83 18.91 -8.20
N ASP A 3 -11.84 18.74 -9.52
CA ASP A 3 -12.15 17.47 -10.19
C ASP A 3 -10.92 16.77 -10.77
N VAL A 4 -9.76 17.02 -10.16
CA VAL A 4 -8.49 16.35 -10.48
C VAL A 4 -8.20 15.31 -9.41
N VAL A 5 -7.74 14.15 -9.86
CA VAL A 5 -7.28 13.06 -9.01
C VAL A 5 -5.81 12.80 -9.34
N HIS A 6 -4.98 12.75 -8.30
CA HIS A 6 -3.58 12.38 -8.41
C HIS A 6 -3.43 10.90 -8.12
N VAL A 7 -2.68 10.22 -9.00
CA VAL A 7 -2.35 8.80 -8.89
C VAL A 7 -0.83 8.71 -8.93
N ASP A 8 -0.26 7.96 -8.00
CA ASP A 8 1.20 7.81 -7.87
C ASP A 8 1.56 6.45 -7.30
N GLU A 9 2.71 5.91 -7.72
CA GLU A 9 3.30 4.68 -7.19
C GLU A 9 4.37 4.98 -6.15
N LYS A 10 4.29 4.33 -5.00
CA LYS A 10 5.26 4.53 -3.93
C LYS A 10 5.69 3.23 -3.25
N TRP A 11 6.99 3.10 -3.04
CA TRP A 11 7.58 2.05 -2.20
C TRP A 11 7.43 2.38 -0.72
N PHE A 12 6.83 1.46 0.03
CA PHE A 12 6.78 1.48 1.48
C PHE A 12 7.66 0.37 2.05
N TYR A 13 8.48 0.71 3.04
CA TYR A 13 9.29 -0.25 3.77
C TYR A 13 8.53 -0.71 5.01
N GLU A 14 8.55 -2.00 5.30
CA GLU A 14 7.95 -2.57 6.51
C GLU A 14 8.62 -2.03 7.79
N ASP A 15 9.91 -1.72 7.68
CA ASP A 15 10.72 -1.27 8.80
C ASP A 15 11.70 -0.16 8.39
N VAL A 16 12.20 0.60 9.36
CA VAL A 16 13.21 1.65 9.20
C VAL A 16 14.59 1.10 9.54
N ASN A 17 15.65 1.67 8.98
CA ASN A 17 17.00 1.12 9.14
C ASN A 17 17.46 1.05 10.62
N LYS A 18 17.12 2.06 11.42
CA LYS A 18 17.38 2.10 12.86
C LYS A 18 16.11 2.54 13.58
N ARG A 19 15.65 1.77 14.56
CA ARG A 19 14.58 2.16 15.50
C ARG A 19 15.22 2.39 16.86
N SER A 20 14.97 3.54 17.46
CA SER A 20 15.15 3.72 18.89
C SER A 20 13.92 3.15 19.61
N CYS A 21 14.16 2.38 20.67
CA CYS A 21 13.11 1.92 21.57
C CYS A 21 13.51 2.30 22.99
N LEU A 22 12.53 2.66 23.81
CA LEU A 22 12.70 2.75 25.26
C LEU A 22 12.51 1.35 25.81
N VAL A 23 13.42 0.92 26.67
CA VAL A 23 13.43 -0.41 27.28
C VAL A 23 13.69 -0.20 28.77
N PHE A 24 12.93 -0.87 29.64
CA PHE A 24 13.18 -0.84 31.08
C PHE A 24 14.48 -1.58 31.41
N GLU A 25 15.10 -1.26 32.56
CA GLU A 25 16.40 -1.83 32.94
C GLU A 25 16.39 -3.36 33.00
N ASP A 26 15.25 -3.97 33.33
CA ASP A 26 15.08 -5.43 33.42
C ASP A 26 14.58 -6.09 32.13
N GLU A 27 14.31 -5.31 31.07
CA GLU A 27 13.79 -5.83 29.81
C GLU A 27 14.92 -6.03 28.79
N THR A 28 14.85 -7.16 28.07
CA THR A 28 15.74 -7.36 26.93
C THR A 28 15.19 -6.61 25.72
N PRO A 29 16.02 -5.77 25.04
CA PRO A 29 15.57 -5.08 23.84
C PRO A 29 15.17 -6.10 22.78
N LEU A 30 14.08 -5.82 22.07
CA LEU A 30 13.62 -6.67 20.97
C LEU A 30 14.75 -6.85 19.96
N GLN A 31 15.24 -8.09 19.85
CA GLN A 31 16.29 -8.41 18.92
C GLN A 31 15.72 -8.36 17.50
N ARG A 32 16.27 -7.47 16.67
CA ARG A 32 15.84 -7.35 15.28
C ARG A 32 16.23 -8.63 14.52
N SER A 33 15.27 -9.26 13.86
CA SER A 33 15.50 -10.47 13.07
C SER A 33 16.30 -10.22 11.78
N GLN A 34 16.40 -8.96 11.34
CA GLN A 34 17.05 -8.59 10.07
C GLN A 34 18.52 -8.20 10.23
N ARG A 35 19.35 -8.82 9.38
CA ARG A 35 20.81 -8.60 9.34
C ARG A 35 21.23 -7.35 8.55
N SER A 36 20.43 -6.87 7.60
CA SER A 36 20.78 -5.71 6.77
C SER A 36 19.56 -4.95 6.24
N LYS A 37 19.73 -3.64 6.00
CA LYS A 37 18.72 -2.75 5.40
C LYS A 37 18.22 -3.23 4.03
N ASN A 38 19.10 -3.86 3.26
CA ASN A 38 18.78 -4.34 1.90
C ASN A 38 17.78 -5.51 1.93
N HIS A 39 17.64 -6.19 3.07
CA HIS A 39 16.71 -7.30 3.23
C HIS A 39 15.40 -6.88 3.92
N THR A 40 15.16 -5.57 4.10
CA THR A 40 13.89 -5.06 4.59
C THR A 40 12.82 -5.21 3.51
N PRO A 41 11.73 -5.98 3.75
CA PRO A 41 10.62 -6.05 2.84
C PRO A 41 10.10 -4.66 2.54
N LYS A 42 9.96 -4.40 1.24
CA LYS A 42 9.29 -3.22 0.74
C LYS A 42 8.13 -3.67 -0.12
N THR A 43 7.03 -2.96 -0.10
CA THR A 43 5.86 -3.21 -0.94
C THR A 43 5.55 -1.95 -1.73
N MET A 44 5.32 -2.07 -3.03
CA MET A 44 4.88 -0.93 -3.83
C MET A 44 3.37 -0.79 -3.71
N PHE A 45 2.89 0.44 -3.54
CA PHE A 45 1.47 0.75 -3.52
C PHE A 45 1.13 1.78 -4.59
N LEU A 46 -0.04 1.60 -5.20
CA LEU A 46 -0.71 2.61 -5.99
C LEU A 46 -1.59 3.46 -5.07
N ALA A 47 -1.25 4.74 -4.92
CA ALA A 47 -1.95 5.68 -4.07
C ALA A 47 -2.81 6.63 -4.92
N VAL A 48 -4.02 6.91 -4.45
CA VAL A 48 -4.95 7.80 -5.15
C VAL A 48 -5.50 8.83 -4.17
N VAL A 49 -5.24 10.10 -4.48
CA VAL A 49 -5.60 11.24 -3.63
C VAL A 49 -6.16 12.37 -4.49
N ALA A 50 -7.19 13.03 -3.99
CA ALA A 50 -7.77 14.24 -4.56
C ALA A 50 -7.67 15.37 -3.55
N ARG A 51 -7.98 16.60 -3.98
CA ARG A 51 -7.99 17.75 -3.09
C ARG A 51 -9.08 17.60 -2.02
N PRO A 52 -8.76 17.78 -0.72
CA PRO A 52 -9.77 17.84 0.33
C PRO A 52 -10.80 18.92 0.04
N ARG A 53 -12.09 18.62 0.28
CA ARG A 53 -13.20 19.56 0.07
C ARG A 53 -14.40 19.23 0.94
N TRP A 54 -15.25 20.21 1.18
CA TRP A 54 -16.52 19.99 1.88
C TRP A 54 -17.43 19.07 1.05
N ASP A 55 -18.00 18.03 1.67
CA ASP A 55 -19.03 17.18 1.09
C ASP A 55 -20.41 17.60 1.63
N PRO A 56 -21.24 18.28 0.82
CA PRO A 56 -22.55 18.74 1.25
C PRO A 56 -23.53 17.60 1.58
N HIS A 57 -23.35 16.42 0.99
CA HIS A 57 -24.24 15.27 1.20
C HIS A 57 -23.93 14.59 2.53
N ARG A 58 -22.65 14.48 2.88
CA ARG A 58 -22.20 13.90 4.15
C ARG A 58 -22.12 14.92 5.28
N LYS A 59 -22.31 16.21 4.99
CA LYS A 59 -22.15 17.35 5.91
C LYS A 59 -20.83 17.27 6.68
N LYS A 60 -19.76 16.89 5.98
CA LYS A 60 -18.42 16.68 6.55
C LYS A 60 -17.34 17.04 5.54
N GLU A 61 -16.16 17.41 6.03
CA GLU A 61 -14.97 17.54 5.20
C GLU A 61 -14.53 16.18 4.66
N TRP A 62 -14.43 16.08 3.33
CA TRP A 62 -13.80 14.95 2.67
C TRP A 62 -12.29 15.18 2.64
N ASN A 63 -11.54 14.24 3.21
CA ASN A 63 -10.09 14.31 3.34
C ASN A 63 -9.30 14.08 2.04
N GLY A 64 -9.99 13.88 0.90
CA GLY A 64 -9.38 13.66 -0.40
C GLY A 64 -8.72 12.28 -0.58
N LYS A 65 -8.70 11.42 0.44
CA LYS A 65 -8.08 10.09 0.35
C LYS A 65 -9.03 9.13 -0.35
N VAL A 66 -8.65 8.64 -1.53
CA VAL A 66 -9.48 7.70 -2.31
C VAL A 66 -9.08 6.26 -1.98
N GLY A 67 -7.80 5.93 -2.06
CA GLY A 67 -7.37 4.56 -1.75
C GLY A 67 -5.87 4.34 -1.88
N LEU A 68 -5.48 3.14 -1.46
CA LEU A 68 -4.12 2.64 -1.47
C LEU A 68 -4.19 1.13 -1.77
N TRP A 69 -3.57 0.69 -2.86
CA TRP A 69 -3.61 -0.71 -3.29
C TRP A 69 -2.20 -1.27 -3.45
N PRO A 70 -1.88 -2.43 -2.87
CA PRO A 70 -0.59 -3.06 -3.09
C PRO A 70 -0.48 -3.56 -4.54
N LEU A 71 0.66 -3.30 -5.17
CA LEU A 71 1.02 -3.86 -6.48
C LEU A 71 1.75 -5.19 -6.25
N THR A 72 0.97 -6.18 -5.82
CA THR A 72 1.43 -7.51 -5.46
C THR A 72 0.68 -8.60 -6.20
N GLU A 73 1.34 -9.74 -6.36
CA GLU A 73 0.75 -10.94 -6.94
C GLU A 73 0.85 -12.12 -5.96
N LYS A 74 -0.16 -12.99 -6.02
CA LYS A 74 -0.13 -14.28 -5.35
C LYS A 74 0.59 -15.29 -6.22
N TYR A 75 1.47 -16.08 -5.62
CA TYR A 75 2.18 -17.16 -6.30
C TYR A 75 2.33 -18.35 -5.37
N LYS A 76 2.49 -19.54 -5.96
CA LYS A 76 2.81 -20.75 -5.20
C LYS A 76 4.31 -20.91 -5.06
N ALA A 77 4.79 -21.15 -3.84
CA ALA A 77 6.20 -21.36 -3.58
C ALA A 77 6.71 -22.63 -4.26
N LEU A 78 7.56 -22.48 -5.28
CA LEU A 78 8.12 -23.62 -6.03
C LEU A 78 9.14 -24.44 -5.22
N ARG A 79 9.82 -23.80 -4.28
CA ARG A 79 10.87 -24.39 -3.44
C ARG A 79 10.56 -24.13 -1.97
N ARG A 80 10.87 -25.10 -1.11
CA ARG A 80 10.87 -24.91 0.34
C ARG A 80 11.99 -23.95 0.71
N SER A 81 11.72 -23.00 1.60
CA SER A 81 12.75 -22.21 2.27
C SER A 81 12.49 -22.19 3.77
N LYS A 82 13.36 -21.50 4.53
CA LYS A 82 13.23 -21.37 5.98
C LYS A 82 11.87 -20.79 6.42
N TYR A 83 11.27 -19.92 5.60
CA TYR A 83 10.09 -19.13 5.96
C TYR A 83 8.83 -19.46 5.16
N ARG A 84 8.87 -20.46 4.27
CA ARG A 84 7.72 -20.89 3.46
C ARG A 84 7.85 -22.34 3.01
N ALA A 85 6.77 -23.09 3.07
CA ALA A 85 6.70 -24.45 2.58
C ALA A 85 6.59 -24.51 1.05
N ARG A 86 6.95 -25.64 0.44
CA ARG A 86 6.70 -25.85 -1.00
C ARG A 86 5.19 -25.96 -1.23
N GLY A 87 4.67 -25.21 -2.20
CA GLY A 87 3.25 -25.19 -2.55
C GLY A 87 2.41 -24.18 -1.77
N GLU A 88 2.97 -23.51 -0.76
CA GLU A 88 2.29 -22.47 0.01
C GLU A 88 1.97 -21.26 -0.87
N GLU A 89 0.77 -20.70 -0.70
CA GLU A 89 0.37 -19.45 -1.36
C GLU A 89 1.06 -18.28 -0.67
N CYS A 90 2.00 -17.65 -1.38
CA CYS A 90 2.74 -16.51 -0.91
C CYS A 90 2.35 -15.27 -1.73
N ILE A 91 2.61 -14.09 -1.16
CA ILE A 91 2.45 -12.81 -1.85
C ILE A 91 3.84 -12.26 -2.13
N ARG A 92 4.07 -11.74 -3.34
CA ARG A 92 5.28 -10.99 -3.69
C ARG A 92 4.90 -9.71 -4.44
N ASN A 93 5.81 -8.76 -4.47
CA ASN A 93 5.65 -7.62 -5.36
C ASN A 93 5.76 -8.06 -6.80
N ILE A 94 5.07 -7.34 -7.68
CA ILE A 94 5.25 -7.47 -9.12
C ILE A 94 6.62 -6.86 -9.46
N ASP A 95 7.48 -7.66 -10.10
CA ASP A 95 8.87 -7.26 -10.38
C ASP A 95 8.96 -6.12 -11.42
N SER A 96 8.08 -6.14 -12.43
CA SER A 96 7.96 -5.11 -13.47
C SER A 96 6.51 -4.68 -13.63
N ILE A 97 6.21 -3.42 -13.36
CA ILE A 97 4.88 -2.85 -13.56
C ILE A 97 4.78 -2.39 -15.01
N ASN A 98 4.17 -3.25 -15.83
CA ASN A 98 3.91 -2.95 -17.23
C ASN A 98 2.58 -2.18 -17.36
N GLN A 99 2.38 -1.58 -18.54
CA GLN A 99 1.17 -0.83 -18.86
C GLN A 99 -0.13 -1.62 -18.62
N GLU A 100 -0.13 -2.93 -18.93
CA GLU A 100 -1.30 -3.80 -18.74
C GLU A 100 -1.66 -3.98 -17.27
N VAL A 101 -0.65 -4.26 -16.42
CA VAL A 101 -0.82 -4.40 -14.98
C VAL A 101 -1.36 -3.09 -14.40
N TYR A 102 -0.74 -1.96 -14.77
CA TYR A 102 -1.17 -0.66 -14.29
C TYR A 102 -2.60 -0.33 -14.73
N LYS A 103 -2.93 -0.57 -15.99
CA LYS A 103 -4.28 -0.37 -16.54
C LYS A 103 -5.32 -1.26 -15.84
N GLY A 104 -4.99 -2.52 -15.56
CA GLY A 104 -5.83 -3.43 -14.79
C GLY A 104 -6.14 -2.87 -13.40
N HIS A 105 -5.11 -2.48 -12.64
CA HIS A 105 -5.30 -1.86 -11.33
C HIS A 105 -6.15 -0.58 -11.39
N LEU A 106 -6.00 0.24 -12.43
CA LEU A 106 -6.84 1.43 -12.61
C LEU A 106 -8.32 1.07 -12.79
N LEU A 107 -8.60 0.10 -13.66
CA LEU A 107 -9.96 -0.31 -14.00
C LEU A 107 -10.65 -1.05 -12.85
N ASP A 108 -9.94 -1.98 -12.21
CA ASP A 108 -10.52 -2.89 -11.22
C ASP A 108 -10.62 -2.26 -9.84
N HIS A 109 -9.74 -1.31 -9.52
CA HIS A 109 -9.65 -0.76 -8.17
C HIS A 109 -9.83 0.75 -8.12
N VAL A 110 -9.05 1.50 -8.90
CA VAL A 110 -9.00 2.96 -8.77
C VAL A 110 -10.31 3.63 -9.21
N ILE A 111 -10.76 3.37 -10.44
CA ILE A 111 -11.97 4.01 -10.99
C ILE A 111 -13.22 3.66 -10.16
N PRO A 112 -13.46 2.39 -9.76
CA PRO A 112 -14.57 2.05 -8.88
C PRO A 112 -14.50 2.79 -7.54
N ALA A 113 -13.30 2.88 -6.93
CA ALA A 113 -13.12 3.57 -5.66
C ALA A 113 -13.33 5.09 -5.78
N ILE A 114 -12.90 5.71 -6.87
CA ILE A 114 -13.21 7.11 -7.17
C ILE A 114 -14.73 7.27 -7.21
N LYS A 115 -15.44 6.50 -8.05
CA LYS A 115 -16.91 6.60 -8.18
C LYS A 115 -17.64 6.43 -6.85
N LEU A 116 -17.16 5.53 -5.99
CA LEU A 116 -17.75 5.26 -4.68
C LEU A 116 -17.52 6.37 -3.65
N LYS A 117 -16.31 6.94 -3.62
CA LYS A 117 -15.89 7.89 -2.57
C LYS A 117 -16.03 9.35 -2.98
N TRP A 118 -16.26 9.64 -4.27
CA TRP A 118 -16.34 11.00 -4.78
C TRP A 118 -17.46 11.81 -4.11
N PRO A 119 -17.18 13.02 -3.59
CA PRO A 119 -18.21 13.89 -3.08
C PRO A 119 -19.15 14.30 -4.20
N ARG A 120 -20.45 14.03 -4.04
CA ARG A 120 -21.47 14.46 -4.99
C ARG A 120 -21.73 15.95 -4.82
N ARG A 121 -21.80 16.67 -5.94
CA ARG A 121 -22.26 18.05 -5.93
C ARG A 121 -23.75 18.07 -5.58
N LYS A 122 -24.22 19.08 -4.84
CA LYS A 122 -25.66 19.35 -4.75
C LYS A 122 -26.16 19.59 -6.17
N ARG A 123 -27.17 18.81 -6.59
CA ARG A 123 -28.02 19.18 -7.72
C ARG A 123 -28.87 20.36 -7.32
#